data_AF-A0A177GAF8-F1
#
_entry.id   AF-A0A177GAF8-F1
#
_cell.length_a   1.000
_cell.length_b   1.000
_cell.length_c   1.000
_cell.angle_alpha   90.00
_cell.angle_beta   90.00
_cell.angle_gamma   90.00
#
_symmetry.space_group_name_H-M   'P 1'
#
loop_
_entity.id
_entity.type
_entity.pdbx_description
1 polymer ?
#
loop_
_entity_poly.entity_id
_entity_poly.type
_entity_poly.pdbx_seq_one_letter_code
_entity_poly.pdbx_strand_id
1 'polypeptide(L)'
;MPFCLIAAALVVIAPRTPPKGMIKRVCIGWNGTAESSSALRGALAWAQTAEAVRVLHCEDYQRRGPKARDVIDYLSFHGIKADSVDFPPVDRDVGKGLLAACHDFDADMLAMGAYSHSRLRQLILGGVTRYILEHADLTVLMSR
;
A
#
# COMPACT_ATOMS: atom_id res chain seq x y z
N MET A 1 13.87 12.49 26.80
CA MET A 1 13.56 11.21 26.13
C MET A 1 14.13 11.27 24.73
N PRO A 2 15.11 10.44 24.35
CA PRO A 2 15.76 10.57 23.04
C PRO A 2 14.77 10.11 21.96
N PHE A 3 14.52 11.01 21.00
CA PHE A 3 13.81 10.72 19.76
C PHE A 3 14.66 9.77 18.92
N CYS A 4 14.32 8.49 18.93
CA CYS A 4 14.87 7.54 17.97
C CYS A 4 14.11 7.71 16.65
N LEU A 5 14.64 8.57 15.76
CA LEU A 5 14.21 8.63 14.36
C LEU A 5 14.69 7.35 13.67
N ILE A 6 13.91 6.27 13.75
CA ILE A 6 14.04 5.17 12.81
C ILE A 6 13.38 5.66 11.51
N ALA A 7 14.19 6.26 10.63
CA ALA A 7 13.75 6.51 9.26
C ALA A 7 13.64 5.15 8.55
N ALA A 8 12.43 4.63 8.41
CA ALA A 8 12.18 3.54 7.49
C ALA A 8 12.51 4.03 6.07
N ALA A 9 13.34 3.29 5.34
CA ALA A 9 13.68 3.63 3.97
C ALA A 9 12.44 3.42 3.09
N LEU A 10 11.85 4.52 2.61
CA LEU A 10 10.84 4.50 1.56
C LEU A 10 11.50 4.20 0.22
N VAL A 11 10.98 3.20 -0.49
CA VAL A 11 11.43 2.83 -1.84
C VAL A 11 10.32 3.11 -2.83
N VAL A 12 10.62 3.92 -3.84
CA VAL A 12 9.70 4.17 -4.97
C VAL A 12 10.15 3.33 -6.15
N ILE A 13 9.19 2.61 -6.74
CA ILE A 13 9.38 1.79 -7.92
C ILE A 13 8.58 2.44 -9.03
N ALA A 14 9.29 2.90 -10.06
CA ALA A 14 8.68 3.50 -11.22
C ALA A 14 8.08 2.40 -12.13
N PRO A 15 6.92 2.65 -12.75
CA PRO A 15 6.38 1.76 -13.77
C PRO A 15 7.32 1.68 -14.99
N ARG A 16 7.25 0.56 -15.73
CA ARG A 16 8.06 0.36 -16.94
C ARG A 16 7.77 1.40 -18.03
N THR A 17 6.52 1.85 -18.09
CA THR A 17 6.06 2.90 -18.98
C THR A 17 5.95 4.20 -18.18
N PRO A 18 6.49 5.34 -18.67
CA PRO A 18 6.38 6.61 -17.98
C PRO A 18 4.92 6.96 -17.67
N PRO A 19 4.61 7.46 -16.46
CA PRO A 19 3.27 7.92 -16.13
C PRO A 19 2.84 9.04 -17.08
N LYS A 20 1.57 9.04 -17.49
CA LYS A 20 1.02 10.03 -18.44
C LYS A 20 0.77 11.40 -17.81
N GLY A 21 0.92 11.55 -16.49
CA GLY A 21 0.64 12.78 -15.78
C GLY A 21 0.94 12.68 -14.28
N MET A 22 0.38 13.62 -13.52
CA MET A 22 0.47 13.63 -12.06
C MET A 22 -0.31 12.47 -11.43
N ILE A 23 0.11 12.04 -10.23
CA ILE A 23 -0.61 11.07 -9.41
C ILE A 23 -1.92 11.72 -8.94
N LYS A 24 -3.05 11.19 -9.40
CA LYS A 24 -4.40 11.67 -9.07
C LYS A 24 -5.17 10.66 -8.23
N ARG A 25 -4.87 9.37 -8.36
CA ARG A 25 -5.59 8.28 -7.71
C ARG A 25 -4.62 7.39 -6.94
N VAL A 26 -4.74 7.39 -5.62
CA VAL A 26 -3.80 6.71 -4.71
C VAL A 26 -4.49 5.54 -4.03
N CYS A 27 -3.94 4.34 -4.21
CA CYS A 27 -4.28 3.17 -3.42
C CYS A 27 -3.32 3.01 -2.23
N ILE A 28 -3.87 2.68 -1.07
CA ILE A 28 -3.11 2.32 0.13
C ILE A 28 -3.43 0.86 0.45
N GLY A 29 -2.46 -0.03 0.25
CA GLY A 29 -2.55 -1.43 0.66
C GLY A 29 -2.42 -1.58 2.18
N TRP A 30 -3.42 -2.19 2.80
CA TRP A 30 -3.52 -2.31 4.24
C TRP A 30 -3.71 -3.75 4.71
N ASN A 31 -2.90 -4.16 5.69
CA ASN A 31 -3.02 -5.45 6.37
C ASN A 31 -2.83 -5.33 7.90
N GLY A 32 -2.86 -4.11 8.46
CA GLY A 32 -2.71 -3.86 9.88
C GLY A 32 -1.27 -3.92 10.44
N THR A 33 -0.24 -4.07 9.60
CA THR A 33 1.16 -4.14 10.09
C THR A 33 1.84 -2.77 10.20
N ALA A 34 2.98 -2.74 10.89
CA ALA A 34 3.80 -1.54 11.04
C ALA A 34 4.36 -1.06 9.69
N GLU A 35 4.70 -1.98 8.78
CA GLU A 35 5.19 -1.68 7.45
C GLU A 35 4.11 -1.01 6.59
N SER A 36 2.87 -1.48 6.67
CA SER A 36 1.72 -0.83 6.01
C SER A 36 1.44 0.56 6.59
N SER A 37 1.57 0.73 7.91
CA SER A 37 1.49 2.05 8.57
C SER A 37 2.62 2.99 8.14
N SER A 38 3.82 2.46 7.95
CA SER A 38 4.99 3.19 7.47
C SER A 38 4.79 3.66 6.02
N ALA A 39 4.28 2.78 5.15
CA ALA A 39 3.96 3.12 3.76
C ALA A 39 2.83 4.16 3.66
N LEU A 40 1.77 4.00 4.45
CA LEU A 40 0.69 4.99 4.59
C LEU A 40 1.23 6.38 4.93
N ARG A 41 2.11 6.48 5.94
CA ARG A 41 2.73 7.77 6.31
C ARG A 41 3.55 8.36 5.17
N GLY A 42 4.31 7.54 4.47
CA GLY A 42 5.06 7.98 3.28
C GLY A 42 4.16 8.48 2.16
N ALA A 43 2.95 7.92 2.03
CA ALA A 43 2.00 8.27 0.98
C ALA A 43 1.22 9.57 1.22
N LEU A 44 1.26 10.13 2.44
CA LEU A 44 0.39 11.26 2.82
C LEU A 44 0.51 12.46 1.89
N ALA A 45 1.72 12.81 1.44
CA ALA A 45 1.93 13.95 0.56
C ALA A 45 1.21 13.79 -0.80
N TRP A 46 1.26 12.58 -1.37
CA TRP A 46 0.51 12.28 -2.60
C TRP A 46 -0.99 12.19 -2.33
N ALA A 47 -1.40 11.54 -1.24
CA ALA A 47 -2.80 11.40 -0.88
C ALA A 47 -3.51 12.74 -0.59
N GLN A 48 -2.81 13.75 -0.05
CA GLN A 48 -3.36 15.09 0.19
C GLN A 48 -3.69 15.87 -1.09
N THR A 49 -2.99 15.58 -2.18
CA THR A 49 -3.14 16.28 -3.47
C THR A 49 -3.87 15.44 -4.52
N ALA A 50 -4.20 14.19 -4.18
CA ALA A 50 -4.92 13.26 -5.01
C ALA A 50 -6.40 13.67 -5.16
N GLU A 51 -6.97 13.38 -6.32
CA GLU A 51 -8.40 13.52 -6.60
C GLU A 51 -9.22 12.42 -5.89
N ALA A 52 -8.63 11.24 -5.70
CA ALA A 52 -9.26 10.13 -4.99
C ALA A 52 -8.24 9.24 -4.27
N VAL A 53 -8.61 8.78 -3.07
CA VAL A 53 -7.79 7.89 -2.23
C VAL A 53 -8.62 6.67 -1.83
N ARG A 54 -8.05 5.48 -1.98
CA ARG A 54 -8.70 4.21 -1.64
C ARG A 54 -7.81 3.32 -0.78
N VAL A 55 -8.34 2.86 0.35
CA VAL A 55 -7.69 1.86 1.20
C VAL A 55 -8.11 0.47 0.70
N LEU A 56 -7.15 -0.31 0.23
CA LEU A 56 -7.36 -1.68 -0.22
C LEU A 56 -6.96 -2.64 0.90
N HIS A 57 -7.85 -3.55 1.27
CA HIS A 57 -7.55 -4.61 2.23
C HIS A 57 -8.08 -5.96 1.75
N CYS A 58 -7.56 -7.03 2.35
CA CYS A 58 -8.04 -8.39 2.11
C CYS A 58 -8.18 -9.09 3.46
N GLU A 59 -9.37 -9.61 3.77
CA GLU A 59 -9.62 -10.30 5.03
C GLU A 59 -8.65 -11.46 5.28
N ASP A 60 -8.38 -12.28 4.25
CA ASP A 60 -7.47 -13.43 4.33
C ASP A 60 -6.00 -13.03 4.60
N TYR A 61 -5.65 -11.77 4.31
CA TYR A 61 -4.29 -11.24 4.48
C TYR A 61 -4.15 -10.30 5.68
N GLN A 62 -5.24 -10.00 6.38
CA GLN A 62 -5.25 -9.10 7.52
C GLN A 62 -4.46 -9.70 8.70
N ARG A 63 -3.50 -8.92 9.22
CA ARG A 63 -2.75 -9.26 10.44
C ARG A 63 -3.41 -8.65 11.66
N ARG A 64 -2.90 -9.05 12.83
CA ARG A 64 -3.28 -8.42 14.10
C ARG A 64 -2.82 -6.97 14.09
N GLY A 65 -3.77 -6.05 14.21
CA GLY A 65 -3.54 -4.62 14.17
C GLY A 65 -4.81 -3.86 13.77
N PRO A 66 -4.70 -2.55 13.50
CA PRO A 66 -5.82 -1.74 13.07
C PRO A 66 -6.43 -2.27 11.77
N LYS A 67 -7.74 -2.09 11.61
CA LYS A 67 -8.52 -2.43 10.43
C LYS A 67 -8.55 -1.27 9.46
N ALA A 68 -9.03 -1.51 8.24
CA ALA A 68 -9.13 -0.46 7.22
C ALA A 68 -9.97 0.74 7.66
N ARG A 69 -11.06 0.52 8.44
CA ARG A 69 -11.85 1.63 9.01
C ARG A 69 -11.00 2.59 9.85
N ASP A 70 -10.04 2.05 10.63
CA ASP A 70 -9.19 2.86 11.50
C ASP A 70 -8.22 3.71 10.66
N VAL A 71 -7.88 3.25 9.45
CA VAL A 71 -7.10 3.99 8.45
C VAL A 71 -7.92 5.10 7.82
N ILE A 72 -9.20 4.86 7.52
CA ILE A 72 -10.11 5.89 7.02
C ILE A 72 -10.25 7.02 8.05
N ASP A 73 -10.45 6.67 9.32
CA ASP A 73 -10.49 7.66 10.41
C ASP A 73 -9.16 8.42 10.51
N TYR A 74 -8.03 7.72 10.43
CA TYR A 74 -6.70 8.34 10.43
C TYR A 74 -6.51 9.34 9.27
N LEU A 75 -6.89 8.95 8.05
CA LEU A 75 -6.82 9.82 6.87
C LEU A 75 -7.73 11.05 7.01
N SER A 76 -8.89 10.90 7.65
CA SER A 76 -9.81 12.02 7.90
C SER A 76 -9.19 13.10 8.80
N PHE A 77 -8.37 12.72 9.80
CA PHE A 77 -7.62 13.67 10.62
C PHE A 77 -6.55 14.44 9.83
N HIS A 78 -6.12 13.90 8.69
CA HIS A 78 -5.23 14.57 7.74
C HIS A 78 -5.98 15.36 6.66
N GLY A 79 -7.31 15.48 6.75
CA GLY A 79 -8.14 16.15 5.75
C GLY A 79 -8.31 15.36 4.45
N ILE A 80 -7.96 14.07 4.44
CA ILE A 80 -8.02 13.20 3.26
C ILE A 80 -9.32 12.41 3.31
N LYS A 81 -10.19 12.60 2.32
CA LYS A 81 -11.37 11.77 2.13
C LYS A 81 -10.96 10.50 1.39
N ALA A 82 -11.19 9.35 2.00
CA ALA A 82 -10.91 8.05 1.41
C ALA A 82 -12.10 7.09 1.57
N ASP A 83 -12.20 6.10 0.69
CA ASP A 83 -13.04 4.92 0.87
C ASP A 83 -12.16 3.68 1.14
N SER A 84 -12.77 2.59 1.61
CA SER A 84 -12.11 1.31 1.78
C SER A 84 -12.81 0.23 0.99
N VAL A 85 -12.04 -0.64 0.33
CA VAL A 85 -12.55 -1.78 -0.42
C VAL A 85 -11.84 -3.05 0.06
N ASP A 86 -12.64 -4.05 0.41
CA ASP A 86 -12.16 -5.42 0.56
C ASP A 86 -12.04 -6.07 -0.81
N PHE A 87 -10.88 -6.61 -1.14
CA PHE A 87 -10.64 -7.30 -2.40
C PHE A 87 -10.38 -8.79 -2.16
N PRO A 88 -10.93 -9.67 -3.01
CA PRO A 88 -10.63 -11.09 -2.95
C PRO A 88 -9.26 -11.40 -3.60
N PRO A 89 -8.57 -12.47 -3.16
CA PRO A 89 -7.46 -13.03 -3.93
C PRO A 89 -7.93 -13.50 -5.31
N VAL A 90 -7.10 -13.35 -6.34
CA VAL A 90 -7.37 -13.87 -7.68
C VAL A 90 -6.49 -15.10 -7.90
N ASP A 91 -7.08 -16.22 -8.29
CA ASP A 91 -6.38 -17.50 -8.43
C ASP A 91 -5.60 -17.91 -7.17
N ARG A 92 -6.14 -17.58 -5.98
CA ARG A 92 -5.52 -17.77 -4.66
C ARG A 92 -4.27 -16.91 -4.41
N ASP A 93 -4.00 -15.91 -5.25
CA ASP A 93 -2.90 -14.95 -5.08
C ASP A 93 -3.44 -13.57 -4.64
N VAL A 94 -3.06 -13.16 -3.43
CA VAL A 94 -3.42 -11.86 -2.85
C VAL A 94 -2.74 -10.71 -3.60
N GLY A 95 -1.51 -10.89 -4.10
CA GLY A 95 -0.81 -9.88 -4.88
C GLY A 95 -1.50 -9.62 -6.22
N LYS A 96 -2.01 -10.68 -6.85
CA LYS A 96 -2.83 -10.57 -8.05
C LYS A 96 -4.14 -9.84 -7.78
N GLY A 97 -4.84 -10.19 -6.70
CA GLY A 97 -6.05 -9.48 -6.28
C GLY A 97 -5.81 -8.01 -5.95
N LEU A 98 -4.70 -7.69 -5.27
CA LEU A 98 -4.32 -6.32 -4.93
C LEU A 98 -4.06 -5.49 -6.20
N LEU A 99 -3.31 -6.03 -7.16
CA LEU A 99 -3.04 -5.32 -8.42
C LEU A 99 -4.31 -5.13 -9.24
N ALA A 100 -5.17 -6.15 -9.32
CA ALA A 100 -6.47 -6.05 -9.97
C ALA A 100 -7.35 -4.95 -9.33
N ALA A 101 -7.40 -4.88 -8.00
CA ALA A 101 -8.14 -3.83 -7.30
C ALA A 101 -7.55 -2.42 -7.51
N CYS A 102 -6.24 -2.31 -7.74
CA CYS A 102 -5.63 -1.04 -8.17
C CYS A 102 -6.09 -0.66 -9.58
N HIS A 103 -6.16 -1.63 -10.50
CA HIS A 103 -6.65 -1.41 -11.86
C HIS A 103 -8.13 -1.06 -11.91
N ASP A 104 -8.98 -1.73 -11.13
CA ASP A 104 -10.41 -1.40 -11.00
C ASP A 104 -10.65 0.02 -10.48
N PHE A 105 -9.67 0.56 -9.76
CA PHE A 105 -9.69 1.93 -9.27
C PHE A 105 -9.00 2.92 -10.22
N ASP A 106 -8.40 2.51 -11.35
CA ASP A 106 -7.52 3.36 -12.17
C ASP A 106 -6.43 4.05 -11.31
N ALA A 107 -5.78 3.29 -10.42
CA ALA A 107 -4.77 3.84 -9.53
C ALA A 107 -3.50 4.26 -10.29
N ASP A 108 -3.01 5.47 -10.04
CA ASP A 108 -1.71 5.94 -10.53
C ASP A 108 -0.57 5.48 -9.61
N MET A 109 -0.90 5.25 -8.34
CA MET A 109 0.06 4.92 -7.29
C MET A 109 -0.51 3.92 -6.29
N LEU A 110 0.30 2.93 -5.91
CA LEU A 110 0.06 2.02 -4.79
C LEU A 110 1.10 2.27 -3.70
N ALA A 111 0.67 2.63 -2.50
CA ALA A 111 1.49 2.59 -1.30
C ALA A 111 1.21 1.30 -0.52
N MET A 112 2.24 0.49 -0.25
CA MET A 112 2.07 -0.76 0.48
C MET A 112 3.23 -1.06 1.43
N GLY A 113 2.93 -1.76 2.52
CA GLY A 113 3.96 -2.34 3.37
C GLY A 113 4.76 -3.40 2.61
N ALA A 114 6.07 -3.35 2.77
CA ALA A 114 6.96 -4.43 2.38
C ALA A 114 7.03 -5.48 3.51
N TYR A 115 7.81 -6.54 3.27
CA TYR A 115 8.22 -7.57 4.23
C TYR A 115 7.80 -7.37 5.70
N SER A 116 6.78 -8.11 6.16
CA SER A 116 6.47 -8.13 7.59
C SER A 116 7.46 -9.01 8.35
N HIS A 117 8.11 -8.45 9.37
CA HIS A 117 9.06 -9.18 10.21
C HIS A 117 8.34 -10.25 11.07
N SER A 118 8.25 -11.47 10.54
CA SER A 118 8.14 -12.71 11.33
C SER A 118 8.50 -13.93 10.47
N ARG A 119 9.75 -14.41 10.63
CA ARG A 119 10.25 -15.75 10.26
C ARG A 119 10.36 -16.15 8.78
N LEU A 120 11.02 -15.34 7.94
CA LEU A 120 12.04 -15.89 7.01
C LEU A 120 13.00 -14.80 6.52
N ARG A 121 14.05 -14.58 7.30
CA ARG A 121 15.23 -13.85 6.85
C ARG A 121 15.94 -14.76 5.83
N GLN A 122 15.75 -14.53 4.52
CA GLN A 122 16.88 -14.24 3.62
C GLN A 122 16.59 -14.15 2.12
N LEU A 123 15.56 -14.75 1.50
CA LEU A 123 15.46 -14.72 0.01
C LEU A 123 14.05 -14.74 -0.61
N ILE A 124 12.98 -14.77 0.19
CA ILE A 124 11.63 -14.93 -0.35
C ILE A 124 10.84 -13.64 -0.11
N LEU A 125 10.76 -12.80 -1.14
CA LEU A 125 9.69 -11.80 -1.26
C LEU A 125 8.36 -12.51 -0.95
N GLY A 126 7.60 -12.04 0.05
CA GLY A 126 6.27 -12.60 0.31
C GLY A 126 5.42 -12.57 -0.98
N GLY A 127 4.50 -13.53 -1.16
CA GLY A 127 3.77 -13.71 -2.42
C GLY A 127 3.19 -12.41 -2.99
N VAL A 128 2.58 -11.59 -2.12
CA VAL A 128 2.05 -10.26 -2.48
C VAL A 128 3.15 -9.35 -3.04
N THR A 129 4.21 -9.11 -2.27
CA THR A 129 5.29 -8.20 -2.69
C THR A 129 5.96 -8.70 -3.96
N ARG A 130 6.22 -10.00 -4.06
CA ARG A 130 6.84 -10.59 -5.26
C ARG A 130 5.99 -10.32 -6.50
N TYR A 131 4.69 -10.61 -6.41
CA TYR A 131 3.77 -10.43 -7.52
C TYR A 131 3.73 -8.97 -7.97
N ILE A 132 3.64 -8.02 -7.03
CA ILE A 132 3.63 -6.59 -7.33
C ILE A 132 4.93 -6.15 -8.02
N LEU A 133 6.11 -6.59 -7.53
CA LEU A 133 7.38 -6.24 -8.18
C LEU A 133 7.51 -6.79 -9.61
N GLU A 134 6.93 -7.96 -9.87
CA GLU A 134 7.01 -8.61 -11.18
C GLU A 134 6.00 -8.02 -12.18
N HIS A 135 4.82 -7.59 -11.72
CA HIS A 135 3.66 -7.30 -12.58
C HIS A 135 3.12 -5.86 -12.52
N ALA A 136 3.52 -5.04 -11.54
CA ALA A 136 2.99 -3.68 -11.44
C ALA A 136 3.38 -2.82 -12.64
N ASP A 137 2.38 -2.12 -13.16
CA ASP A 137 2.45 -1.16 -14.27
C ASP A 137 2.11 0.28 -13.81
N LEU A 138 2.01 0.49 -12.50
CA LEU A 138 1.83 1.78 -11.83
C LEU A 138 2.97 2.09 -10.85
N THR A 139 2.99 3.30 -10.31
CA THR A 139 3.99 3.70 -9.31
C THR A 139 3.77 2.95 -7.99
N VAL A 140 4.81 2.31 -7.45
CA VAL A 140 4.70 1.61 -6.16
C VAL A 140 5.61 2.26 -5.11
N LEU A 141 5.03 2.70 -4.01
CA LEU A 141 5.75 3.12 -2.80
C LEU A 141 5.75 1.97 -1.80
N MET A 142 6.94 1.55 -1.40
CA MET A 142 7.15 0.49 -0.42
C MET A 142 7.84 1.04 0.83
N SER A 143 7.42 0.56 1.99
CA SER A 143 8.11 0.85 3.26
C SER A 143 8.35 -0.41 4.08
N ARG A 144 9.40 -0.41 4.90
CA ARG A 144 9.73 -1.48 5.86
C ARG A 144 9.46 -1.02 7.29
#